data_AF-A0A959FRI1-F1
#
_entry.id   AF-A0A959FRI1-F1
#
_cell.length_a   1.000
_cell.length_b   1.000
_cell.length_c   1.000
_cell.angle_alpha   90.00
_cell.angle_beta   90.00
_cell.angle_gamma   90.00
#
_symmetry.space_group_name_H-M   'P 1'
#
loop_
_entity.id
_entity.type
_entity.pdbx_description
1 polymer ?
#
loop_
_entity_poly.entity_id
_entity_poly.type
_entity_poly.pdbx_seq_one_letter_code
_entity_poly.pdbx_strand_id
1 'polypeptide(L)'
;MKILQELVRIISRRKLRDLRHLGFPFEDDNRLSALYEAVAAGELPEEEVAQAATGHSARSGRYRRVKADLRDRLVNALFLVDLSLPSYNERQRAYYEVYKNWSACKILLGKNAREAGISLAERVLRQAEFFEFNEVALDISRTLRLHYGTLMGDAKRYRVYADKSLALQRIVQAEGE
;
A
#
# COMPACT_ATOMS: atom_id res chain seq x y z
N MET A 1 -1.72 -1.11 22.08
CA MET A 1 -0.38 -1.09 21.46
C MET A 1 -0.19 -2.00 20.22
N LYS A 2 -0.71 -3.23 20.20
CA LYS A 2 -0.46 -4.27 19.17
C LYS A 2 -0.35 -3.82 17.70
N ILE A 3 -1.32 -3.07 17.19
CA ILE A 3 -1.34 -2.58 15.78
C ILE A 3 -0.06 -1.80 15.44
N LEU A 4 0.39 -0.94 16.34
CA LEU A 4 1.57 -0.11 16.10
C LEU A 4 2.85 -0.97 16.10
N GLN A 5 2.92 -1.99 16.97
CA GLN A 5 4.03 -2.94 16.99
C GLN A 5 4.13 -3.74 15.69
N GLU A 6 3.00 -4.18 15.12
CA GLU A 6 2.98 -4.86 13.82
C GLU A 6 3.50 -3.97 12.70
N LEU A 7 3.06 -2.71 12.65
CA LEU A 7 3.53 -1.74 11.66
C LEU A 7 5.03 -1.45 11.79
N VAL A 8 5.55 -1.28 13.01
CA VAL A 8 6.98 -1.04 13.27
C VAL A 8 7.84 -2.26 12.87
N ARG A 9 7.34 -3.48 13.05
CA ARG A 9 8.03 -4.70 12.61
C ARG A 9 8.17 -4.78 11.09
N ILE A 10 7.12 -4.39 10.35
CA ILE A 10 7.13 -4.38 8.89
C ILE A 10 7.99 -3.22 8.36
N ILE A 11 7.76 -2.01 8.89
CA ILE A 11 8.47 -0.78 8.54
C ILE A 11 9.67 -0.62 9.46
N SER A 12 10.67 -1.47 9.26
CA SER A 12 11.91 -1.45 10.03
C SER A 12 12.70 -0.16 9.84
N ARG A 13 13.59 0.14 10.81
CA ARG A 13 14.46 1.32 10.76
C ARG A 13 15.31 1.37 9.50
N ARG A 14 15.75 0.21 9.00
CA ARG A 14 16.49 0.10 7.73
C ARG A 14 15.66 0.62 6.56
N LYS A 15 14.43 0.12 6.40
CA LYS A 15 13.52 0.52 5.32
C LYS A 15 13.17 2.00 5.38
N LEU A 16 13.04 2.57 6.58
CA LEU A 16 12.82 4.01 6.75
C LEU A 16 14.03 4.86 6.35
N ARG A 17 15.27 4.35 6.48
CA ARG A 17 16.45 5.07 6.00
C ARG A 17 16.48 5.18 4.49
N ASP A 18 16.02 4.15 3.79
CA ASP A 18 15.93 4.14 2.32
C ASP A 18 14.95 5.21 1.81
N LEU A 19 14.03 5.68 2.66
CA LEU A 19 13.06 6.74 2.34
C LEU A 19 13.58 8.17 2.59
N ARG A 20 14.77 8.36 3.17
CA ARG A 20 15.25 9.71 3.53
C ARG A 20 15.31 10.65 2.33
N HIS A 21 15.69 10.13 1.16
CA HIS A 21 15.75 10.89 -0.08
C HIS A 21 14.37 11.31 -0.61
N LEU A 22 13.29 10.70 -0.13
CA LEU A 22 11.90 11.00 -0.52
C LEU A 22 11.22 11.97 0.46
N GLY A 23 11.98 12.64 1.33
CA GLY A 23 11.41 13.58 2.30
C GLY A 23 10.64 12.89 3.43
N PHE A 24 10.94 11.61 3.70
CA PHE A 24 10.48 10.92 4.89
C PHE A 24 11.57 10.96 5.98
N PRO A 25 11.61 12.00 6.82
CA PRO A 25 12.33 11.88 8.07
C PRO A 25 11.41 12.01 9.28
N PHE A 26 11.75 11.26 10.32
CA PHE A 26 11.40 11.59 11.71
C PHE A 26 12.38 12.64 12.30
N GLU A 27 13.17 13.31 11.46
CA GLU A 27 14.35 14.08 11.89
C GLU A 27 13.98 15.40 12.57
N ASP A 28 12.78 15.96 12.34
CA ASP A 28 12.35 17.22 12.96
C ASP A 28 11.40 17.05 14.17
N ASP A 29 10.70 15.92 14.29
CA ASP A 29 9.79 15.66 15.42
C ASP A 29 10.36 14.58 16.34
N ASN A 30 11.05 15.04 17.38
CA ASN A 30 11.70 14.18 18.37
C ASN A 30 10.74 13.18 19.02
N ARG A 31 9.43 13.47 19.07
CA ARG A 31 8.43 12.63 19.74
C ARG A 31 8.02 11.45 18.88
N LEU A 32 7.88 11.65 17.58
CA LEU A 32 7.56 10.55 16.65
C LEU A 32 8.74 9.58 16.56
N SER A 33 9.97 10.12 16.45
CA SER A 33 11.20 9.33 16.54
C SER A 33 11.25 8.55 17.86
N ALA A 34 11.06 9.23 19.00
CA ALA A 34 11.11 8.59 20.31
C ALA A 34 10.03 7.51 20.46
N LEU A 35 8.80 7.76 19.99
CA LEU A 35 7.74 6.77 20.01
C LEU A 35 8.06 5.57 19.12
N TYR A 36 8.58 5.80 17.92
CA TYR A 36 8.98 4.72 17.02
C TYR A 36 10.06 3.85 17.66
N GLU A 37 11.15 4.44 18.16
CA GLU A 37 12.26 3.68 18.77
C GLU A 37 11.81 2.96 20.04
N ALA A 38 10.96 3.57 20.88
CA ALA A 38 10.40 2.92 22.07
C ALA A 38 9.52 1.70 21.72
N VAL A 39 8.75 1.78 20.63
CA VAL A 39 7.93 0.64 20.16
C VAL A 39 8.80 -0.41 19.46
N ALA A 40 9.84 0.01 18.74
CA ALA A 40 10.76 -0.87 18.01
C ALA A 40 11.67 -1.67 18.95
N ALA A 41 12.09 -1.09 20.08
CA ALA A 41 12.84 -1.77 21.13
C ALA A 41 12.06 -2.94 21.74
N GLY A 42 10.72 -2.88 21.68
CA GLY A 42 9.85 -3.90 22.25
C GLY A 42 9.81 -3.87 23.79
N GLU A 43 8.92 -4.67 24.35
CA GLU A 43 8.94 -5.09 25.77
C GLU A 43 8.57 -4.04 26.84
N LEU A 44 8.35 -2.78 26.49
CA LEU A 44 7.87 -1.77 27.45
C LEU A 44 6.33 -1.75 27.57
N PRO A 45 5.78 -1.61 28.79
CA PRO A 45 4.37 -1.28 29.02
C PRO A 45 3.96 0.00 28.28
N GLU A 46 2.70 0.07 27.81
CA GLU A 46 2.23 1.22 27.03
C GLU A 46 2.32 2.56 27.78
N GLU A 47 2.23 2.53 29.12
CA GLU A 47 2.41 3.71 29.96
C GLU A 47 3.86 4.23 29.92
N GLU A 48 4.84 3.33 29.98
CA GLU A 48 6.26 3.68 29.92
C GLU A 48 6.66 4.18 28.53
N VAL A 49 6.11 3.57 27.47
CA VAL A 49 6.26 4.06 26.10
C VAL A 49 5.71 5.48 25.95
N ALA A 50 4.53 5.74 26.50
CA ALA A 50 3.91 7.07 26.45
C ALA A 50 4.76 8.12 27.18
N GLN A 51 5.27 7.75 28.36
CA GLN A 51 6.12 8.60 29.17
C GLN A 51 7.47 8.87 28.49
N ALA A 52 8.12 7.86 27.92
CA ALA A 52 9.39 8.01 27.21
C ALA A 52 9.25 8.87 25.94
N ALA A 53 8.17 8.68 25.17
CA ALA A 53 7.98 9.37 23.90
C ALA A 53 7.45 10.80 24.03
N THR A 54 6.60 11.06 25.03
CA THR A 54 5.89 12.34 25.15
C THR A 54 6.00 13.01 26.51
N GLY A 55 6.47 12.30 27.55
CA GLY A 55 6.45 12.77 28.94
C GLY A 55 5.05 12.81 29.56
N HIS A 56 4.07 12.14 28.96
CA HIS A 56 2.68 12.12 29.42
C HIS A 56 2.16 10.69 29.52
N SER A 57 1.09 10.52 30.30
CA SER A 57 0.41 9.22 30.44
C SER A 57 -0.18 8.71 29.12
N ALA A 58 -0.40 7.39 29.04
CA ALA A 58 -1.01 6.77 27.87
C ALA A 58 -2.47 7.22 27.65
N ARG A 59 -3.12 7.80 28.67
CA ARG A 59 -4.48 8.34 28.59
C ARG A 59 -4.52 9.77 28.04
N SER A 60 -3.37 10.46 28.00
CA SER A 60 -3.30 11.85 27.57
C SER A 60 -3.74 12.02 26.10
N GLY A 61 -4.42 13.12 25.80
CA GLY A 61 -4.78 13.46 24.41
C GLY A 61 -3.55 13.68 23.53
N ARG A 62 -2.46 14.16 24.12
CA ARG A 62 -1.18 14.38 23.43
C ARG A 62 -0.57 13.09 22.93
N TYR A 63 -0.40 12.10 23.80
CA TYR A 63 0.13 10.79 23.40
C TYR A 63 -0.75 10.13 22.34
N ARG A 64 -2.09 10.16 22.51
CA ARG A 64 -3.02 9.60 21.51
C ARG A 64 -2.87 10.24 20.13
N ARG A 65 -2.63 11.55 20.05
CA ARG A 65 -2.38 12.26 18.79
C ARG A 65 -1.08 11.83 18.13
N VAL A 66 0.03 11.80 18.89
CA VAL A 66 1.35 11.38 18.38
C VAL A 66 1.31 9.93 17.91
N LYS A 67 0.63 9.06 18.66
CA LYS A 67 0.41 7.65 18.30
C LYS A 67 -0.39 7.48 17.01
N ALA A 68 -1.45 8.28 16.83
CA ALA A 68 -2.25 8.26 15.60
C ALA A 68 -1.42 8.74 14.40
N ASP A 69 -0.67 9.85 14.54
CA ASP A 69 0.19 10.37 13.48
C ASP A 69 1.28 9.36 13.09
N LEU A 70 1.95 8.73 14.07
CA LEU A 70 2.93 7.68 13.78
C LEU A 70 2.29 6.52 13.02
N ARG A 71 1.12 6.05 13.43
CA ARG A 71 0.40 4.97 12.75
C ARG A 71 0.13 5.35 11.29
N ASP A 72 -0.43 6.53 11.06
CA ASP A 72 -0.83 6.97 9.72
C ASP A 72 0.39 7.13 8.80
N ARG A 73 1.51 7.65 9.34
CA ARG A 73 2.80 7.71 8.63
C ARG A 73 3.35 6.33 8.28
N LEU A 74 3.33 5.37 9.21
CA LEU A 74 3.81 4.01 8.95
C LEU A 74 2.96 3.30 7.88
N VAL A 75 1.64 3.54 7.86
CA VAL A 75 0.77 3.04 6.79
C VAL A 75 1.16 3.67 5.44
N ASN A 76 1.38 4.99 5.40
CA ASN A 76 1.82 5.66 4.18
C ASN A 76 3.19 5.16 3.69
N ALA A 77 4.10 4.81 4.62
CA ALA A 77 5.42 4.28 4.29
C ALA A 77 5.36 2.94 3.53
N LEU A 78 4.28 2.15 3.66
CA LEU A 78 4.08 0.92 2.89
C LEU A 78 4.09 1.17 1.37
N PHE A 79 3.70 2.38 0.94
CA PHE A 79 3.74 2.78 -0.48
C PHE A 79 5.13 3.19 -0.95
N LEU A 80 6.08 3.41 -0.06
CA LEU A 80 7.38 3.97 -0.43
C LEU A 80 8.49 2.91 -0.31
N VAL A 81 8.42 2.05 0.70
CA VAL A 81 9.46 1.04 0.92
C VAL A 81 9.30 -0.14 -0.04
N ASP A 82 10.42 -0.76 -0.41
CA ASP A 82 10.38 -2.12 -0.91
C ASP A 82 10.05 -3.06 0.25
N LEU A 83 8.90 -3.73 0.16
CA LEU A 83 8.45 -4.71 1.16
C LEU A 83 9.00 -6.12 0.89
N SER A 84 9.73 -6.32 -0.20
CA SER A 84 10.37 -7.59 -0.49
C SER A 84 11.32 -8.00 0.63
N LEU A 85 11.30 -9.29 0.94
CA LEU A 85 12.28 -9.94 1.80
C LEU A 85 13.17 -10.83 0.93
N PRO A 86 14.44 -11.05 1.32
CA PRO A 86 15.31 -11.99 0.59
C PRO A 86 14.70 -13.39 0.43
N SER A 87 13.87 -13.80 1.40
CA SER A 87 13.15 -15.08 1.40
C SER A 87 11.93 -15.12 0.48
N TYR A 88 11.45 -13.98 -0.02
CA TYR A 88 10.28 -13.97 -0.89
C TYR A 88 10.60 -14.57 -2.25
N ASN A 89 9.74 -15.49 -2.69
CA ASN A 89 9.75 -15.95 -4.07
C ASN A 89 9.24 -14.85 -5.01
N GLU A 90 9.43 -15.06 -6.30
CA GLU A 90 9.05 -14.08 -7.34
C GLU A 90 7.56 -13.73 -7.26
N ARG A 91 6.71 -14.74 -7.06
CA ARG A 91 5.26 -14.58 -6.91
C ARG A 91 4.89 -13.65 -5.75
N GLN A 92 5.50 -13.84 -4.58
CA GLN A 92 5.25 -13.01 -3.39
C GLN A 92 5.66 -11.56 -3.60
N ARG A 93 6.80 -11.30 -4.27
CA ARG A 93 7.23 -9.94 -4.60
C ARG A 93 6.23 -9.28 -5.55
N ALA A 94 5.84 -10.00 -6.60
CA ALA A 94 4.88 -9.52 -7.58
C ALA A 94 3.52 -9.21 -6.95
N TYR A 95 3.07 -9.98 -5.95
CA TYR A 95 1.83 -9.68 -5.22
C TYR A 95 1.86 -8.26 -4.64
N TYR A 96 2.86 -7.92 -3.83
CA TYR A 96 2.94 -6.59 -3.22
C TYR A 96 3.10 -5.47 -4.24
N GLU A 97 3.90 -5.69 -5.30
CA GLU A 97 4.06 -4.72 -6.39
C GLU A 97 2.76 -4.45 -7.15
N VAL A 98 2.01 -5.50 -7.49
CA VAL A 98 0.74 -5.38 -8.23
C VAL A 98 -0.26 -4.56 -7.42
N TYR A 99 -0.46 -4.86 -6.14
CA TYR A 99 -1.42 -4.12 -5.29
C TYR A 99 -0.99 -2.68 -5.03
N LYS A 100 0.32 -2.44 -4.81
CA LYS A 100 0.88 -1.09 -4.67
C LYS A 100 0.65 -0.26 -5.93
N ASN A 101 1.01 -0.79 -7.09
CA ASN A 101 0.82 -0.09 -8.36
C ASN A 101 -0.66 0.07 -8.70
N TRP A 102 -1.51 -0.91 -8.36
CA TRP A 102 -2.95 -0.79 -8.59
C TRP A 102 -3.58 0.34 -7.78
N SER A 103 -3.18 0.46 -6.51
CA SER A 103 -3.61 1.57 -5.67
C SER A 103 -3.13 2.93 -6.23
N ALA A 104 -1.91 3.00 -6.76
CA ALA A 104 -1.42 4.18 -7.47
C ALA A 104 -2.26 4.50 -8.71
N CYS A 105 -2.67 3.50 -9.51
CA CYS A 105 -3.60 3.70 -10.63
C CYS A 105 -4.92 4.33 -10.17
N LYS A 106 -5.56 3.78 -9.14
CA LYS A 106 -6.84 4.31 -8.62
C LYS A 106 -6.70 5.77 -8.16
N ILE A 107 -5.60 6.12 -7.49
CA ILE A 107 -5.32 7.50 -7.08
C ILE A 107 -5.16 8.42 -8.30
N LEU A 108 -4.35 8.03 -9.29
CA LEU A 108 -4.14 8.81 -10.51
C LEU A 108 -5.45 9.05 -11.26
N LEU A 109 -6.26 8.01 -11.43
CA LEU A 109 -7.57 8.09 -12.09
C LEU A 109 -8.53 8.98 -11.31
N GLY A 110 -8.59 8.86 -9.99
CA GLY A 110 -9.40 9.71 -9.12
C GLY A 110 -8.99 11.19 -9.12
N LYS A 111 -7.72 11.47 -9.44
CA LYS A 111 -7.18 12.82 -9.64
C LYS A 111 -7.22 13.31 -11.09
N ASN A 112 -7.95 12.61 -11.97
CA ASN A 112 -8.05 12.89 -13.40
C ASN A 112 -6.73 12.82 -14.20
N ALA A 113 -5.65 12.25 -13.63
CA ALA A 113 -4.41 11.96 -14.35
C ALA A 113 -4.54 10.68 -15.19
N ARG A 114 -5.45 10.71 -16.17
CA ARG A 114 -5.96 9.51 -16.86
C ARG A 114 -4.88 8.78 -17.65
N GLU A 115 -4.10 9.48 -18.46
CA GLU A 115 -3.07 8.86 -19.30
C GLU A 115 -2.04 8.10 -18.45
N ALA A 116 -1.54 8.71 -17.38
CA ALA A 116 -0.63 8.08 -16.42
C ALA A 116 -1.29 6.87 -15.73
N GLY A 117 -2.54 7.02 -15.27
CA GLY A 117 -3.27 5.96 -14.58
C GLY A 117 -3.56 4.74 -15.48
N ILE A 118 -3.95 4.98 -16.74
CA ILE A 118 -4.25 3.92 -17.71
C ILE A 118 -2.99 3.23 -18.19
N SER A 119 -1.93 3.99 -18.52
CA SER A 119 -0.63 3.41 -18.88
C SER A 119 -0.09 2.49 -17.79
N LEU A 120 -0.19 2.94 -16.52
CA LEU A 120 0.19 2.12 -15.38
C LEU A 120 -0.72 0.89 -15.24
N ALA A 121 -2.04 1.04 -15.36
CA ALA A 121 -3.00 -0.05 -15.25
C ALA A 121 -2.78 -1.15 -16.30
N GLU A 122 -2.50 -0.81 -17.56
CA GLU A 122 -2.19 -1.80 -18.60
C GLU A 122 -0.93 -2.61 -18.26
N ARG A 123 0.09 -1.96 -17.68
CA ARG A 123 1.31 -2.64 -17.21
C ARG A 123 1.04 -3.56 -16.02
N VAL A 124 0.28 -3.08 -15.03
CA VAL A 124 -0.06 -3.86 -13.83
C VAL A 124 -0.92 -5.07 -14.19
N LEU A 125 -1.86 -4.92 -15.13
CA LEU A 125 -2.69 -6.04 -15.60
C LEU A 125 -1.84 -7.19 -16.14
N ARG A 126 -0.83 -6.91 -16.97
CA ARG A 126 0.04 -7.96 -17.52
C ARG A 126 0.75 -8.75 -16.42
N GLN A 127 1.25 -8.07 -15.39
CA GLN A 127 1.90 -8.73 -14.25
C GLN A 127 0.89 -9.52 -13.41
N ALA A 128 -0.30 -8.96 -13.19
CA ALA A 128 -1.38 -9.64 -12.47
C ALA A 128 -1.82 -10.93 -13.18
N GLU A 129 -1.93 -10.91 -14.50
CA GLU A 129 -2.30 -12.09 -15.30
C GLU A 129 -1.19 -13.14 -15.36
N PHE A 130 0.07 -12.72 -15.51
CA PHE A 130 1.20 -13.65 -15.50
C PHE A 130 1.27 -14.48 -14.22
N PHE A 131 0.97 -13.85 -13.08
CA PHE A 131 0.93 -14.49 -11.78
C PHE A 131 -0.48 -14.97 -11.39
N GLU A 132 -1.48 -14.92 -12.27
CA GLU A 132 -2.85 -15.39 -11.94
C GLU A 132 -3.42 -14.74 -10.66
N PHE A 133 -3.15 -13.46 -10.43
CA PHE A 133 -3.83 -12.67 -9.40
C PHE A 133 -5.21 -12.25 -9.93
N ASN A 134 -6.11 -13.23 -10.05
CA ASN A 134 -7.35 -13.13 -10.84
C ASN A 134 -8.30 -12.02 -10.36
N GLU A 135 -8.46 -11.83 -9.04
CA GLU A 135 -9.30 -10.77 -8.49
C GLU A 135 -8.85 -9.36 -8.89
N VAL A 136 -7.55 -9.06 -8.72
CA VAL A 136 -7.01 -7.73 -9.05
C VAL A 136 -6.93 -7.55 -10.57
N ALA A 137 -6.63 -8.61 -11.33
CA ALA A 137 -6.70 -8.58 -12.80
C ALA A 137 -8.12 -8.26 -13.30
N LEU A 138 -9.16 -8.78 -12.63
CA LEU A 138 -10.55 -8.49 -12.94
C LEU A 138 -10.91 -7.02 -12.69
N ASP A 139 -10.54 -6.46 -11.54
CA ASP A 139 -10.79 -5.04 -11.21
C ASP A 139 -10.08 -4.10 -12.19
N ILE A 140 -8.82 -4.40 -12.53
CA ILE A 140 -8.06 -3.64 -13.52
C ILE A 140 -8.73 -3.73 -14.91
N SER A 141 -9.10 -4.94 -15.35
CA SER A 141 -9.76 -5.15 -16.65
C SER A 141 -11.08 -4.40 -16.75
N ARG A 142 -11.89 -4.40 -15.69
CA ARG A 142 -13.15 -3.62 -15.63
C ARG A 142 -12.90 -2.12 -15.73
N THR A 143 -11.85 -1.63 -15.07
CA THR A 143 -11.47 -0.22 -15.10
C THR A 143 -11.01 0.21 -16.50
N LEU A 144 -10.16 -0.59 -17.16
CA LEU A 144 -9.71 -0.35 -18.54
C LEU A 144 -10.88 -0.42 -19.54
N ARG A 145 -11.76 -1.41 -19.41
CA ARG A 145 -12.98 -1.52 -20.21
C ARG A 145 -13.83 -0.26 -20.11
N LEU A 146 -14.09 0.22 -18.89
CA LEU A 146 -14.86 1.44 -18.68
C LEU A 146 -14.19 2.63 -19.37
N HIS A 147 -12.88 2.83 -19.16
CA HIS A 147 -12.14 3.93 -19.78
C HIS A 147 -12.24 3.93 -21.31
N TYR A 148 -11.94 2.80 -21.97
CA TYR A 148 -11.96 2.73 -23.43
C TYR A 148 -13.37 2.78 -24.02
N GLY A 149 -14.37 2.26 -23.30
CA GLY A 149 -15.77 2.26 -23.74
C GLY A 149 -16.46 3.62 -23.63
N THR A 150 -16.25 4.34 -22.53
CA THR A 150 -17.03 5.57 -22.25
C THR A 150 -16.26 6.86 -22.50
N LEU A 151 -14.94 6.89 -22.29
CA LEU A 151 -14.16 8.12 -22.33
C LEU A 151 -13.43 8.31 -23.66
N MET A 152 -12.89 7.24 -24.24
CA MET A 152 -12.13 7.31 -25.50
C MET A 152 -12.95 6.93 -26.73
N GLY A 153 -14.00 6.12 -26.57
CA GLY A 153 -14.75 5.55 -27.69
C GLY A 153 -13.97 4.51 -28.50
N ASP A 154 -12.91 3.92 -27.94
CA ASP A 154 -12.10 2.88 -28.60
C ASP A 154 -12.79 1.52 -28.49
N ALA A 155 -13.65 1.23 -29.46
CA ALA A 155 -14.41 -0.02 -29.52
C ALA A 155 -13.53 -1.28 -29.62
N LYS A 156 -12.29 -1.17 -30.10
CA LYS A 156 -11.37 -2.31 -30.20
C LYS A 156 -10.82 -2.64 -28.82
N ARG A 157 -10.23 -1.67 -28.14
CA ARG A 157 -9.70 -1.86 -26.78
C ARG A 157 -10.80 -2.18 -25.78
N TYR A 158 -11.97 -1.55 -25.91
CA TYR A 158 -13.14 -1.89 -25.11
C TYR A 158 -13.44 -3.39 -25.16
N ARG A 159 -13.53 -3.99 -26.37
CA ARG A 159 -13.82 -5.42 -26.55
C ARG A 159 -12.76 -6.30 -25.90
N VAL A 160 -11.48 -5.98 -26.11
CA VAL A 160 -10.35 -6.72 -25.49
C VAL A 160 -10.52 -6.81 -23.97
N TYR A 161 -10.78 -5.68 -23.31
CA TYR A 161 -10.91 -5.66 -21.84
C TYR A 161 -12.28 -6.18 -21.37
N ALA A 162 -13.32 -6.10 -22.19
CA ALA A 162 -14.60 -6.74 -21.92
C ALA A 162 -14.47 -8.27 -21.87
N ASP A 163 -13.85 -8.86 -22.88
CA ASP A 163 -13.65 -10.31 -22.97
C ASP A 163 -12.76 -10.80 -21.82
N LYS A 164 -11.66 -10.09 -21.53
CA LYS A 164 -10.81 -10.37 -20.34
C LYS A 164 -11.61 -10.33 -19.05
N SER A 165 -12.40 -9.27 -18.83
CA SER A 165 -13.18 -9.14 -17.60
C SER A 165 -14.21 -10.25 -17.44
N LEU A 166 -14.81 -10.73 -18.53
CA LEU A 166 -15.77 -11.84 -18.48
C LEU A 166 -15.08 -13.17 -18.18
N ALA A 167 -13.93 -13.44 -18.81
CA ALA A 167 -13.15 -14.64 -18.55
C ALA A 167 -12.67 -14.70 -17.09
N LEU A 168 -12.07 -13.62 -16.59
CA LEU A 168 -11.61 -13.52 -15.21
C LEU A 168 -12.75 -13.63 -14.19
N GLN A 169 -13.92 -13.07 -14.49
CA GLN A 169 -15.08 -13.18 -13.62
C GLN A 169 -15.50 -14.64 -13.41
N ARG A 170 -15.46 -15.47 -14.46
CA ARG A 170 -15.78 -16.90 -14.34
C ARG A 170 -14.76 -17.64 -13.46
N ILE A 171 -13.48 -17.31 -13.63
CA ILE A 171 -12.40 -17.91 -12.81
C ILE A 171 -12.59 -17.55 -11.34
N VAL A 172 -12.73 -16.25 -11.02
CA VAL A 172 -12.91 -15.78 -9.64
C VAL A 172 -14.17 -16.37 -9.00
N GLN A 173 -15.25 -16.56 -9.77
CA GLN A 173 -16.45 -17.22 -9.26
C GLN A 173 -16.19 -18.68 -8.89
N ALA A 174 -15.46 -19.43 -9.72
CA ALA A 174 -15.10 -20.82 -9.45
C ALA A 174 -14.07 -20.96 -8.31
N GLU A 175 -13.21 -19.97 -8.07
CA GLU A 175 -12.27 -19.94 -6.93
C GLU A 175 -12.97 -19.72 -5.57
N GLY A 176 -14.15 -19.12 -5.59
CA GLY A 176 -14.93 -18.80 -4.38
C GLY A 176 -15.94 -19.87 -3.96
N GLU A 177 -16.09 -20.95 -4.74
CA GLU A 177 -16.89 -22.15 -4.43
C GLU A 177 -16.07 -23.20 -3.68
#